data_AF-A0A497TCI6-F1
#
_entry.id   AF-A0A497TCI6-F1
#
_cell.length_a   1.000
_cell.length_b   1.000
_cell.length_c   1.000
_cell.angle_alpha   90.00
_cell.angle_beta   90.00
_cell.angle_gamma   90.00
#
_symmetry.space_group_name_H-M   'P 1'
#
loop_
_entity.id
_entity.type
_entity.pdbx_description
1 polymer ?
#
loop_
_entity_poly.entity_id
_entity_poly.type
_entity_poly.pdbx_seq_one_letter_code
_entity_poly.pdbx_strand_id
1 'polypeptide(L)' 'FDVRVKVSKTKTGKIINVKPEYEDLRKISEELNIPLRKVLKKVEEQLKDYQQQ' A
#
# COMPACT_ATOMS: atom_id res chain seq x y z
N PHE A 1 10.46 5.04 -4.64
CA PHE A 1 10.25 4.25 -3.42
C PHE A 1 9.51 2.99 -3.81
N ASP A 2 10.01 1.84 -3.41
CA ASP A 2 9.29 0.58 -3.58
C ASP A 2 8.58 0.22 -2.28
N VAL A 3 7.29 -0.11 -2.36
CA VAL A 3 6.46 -0.49 -1.21
C VAL A 3 6.01 -1.92 -1.40
N ARG A 4 6.38 -2.80 -0.46
CA ARG A 4 5.86 -4.16 -0.46
C ARG A 4 4.41 -4.13 -0.02
N VAL A 5 3.60 -4.91 -0.73
CA VAL A 5 2.16 -5.00 -0.48
C VAL A 5 1.78 -6.46 -0.27
N LYS A 6 1.05 -6.72 0.80
CA LYS A 6 0.48 -8.03 1.07
C LYS A 6 -0.89 -8.11 0.40
N VAL A 7 -0.97 -9.00 -0.59
CA VAL A 7 -2.20 -9.26 -1.35
C VAL A 7 -2.82 -10.56 -0.86
N SER A 8 -4.00 -10.46 -0.25
CA SER A 8 -4.83 -11.62 0.09
C SER A 8 -5.83 -11.88 -1.03
N LYS A 9 -5.80 -13.09 -1.59
CA LYS A 9 -6.72 -13.53 -2.67
C LYS A 9 -7.62 -14.67 -2.18
N THR A 10 -8.82 -14.77 -2.74
CA THR A 10 -9.68 -15.96 -2.57
C THR A 10 -9.07 -17.15 -3.30
N LYS A 11 -9.57 -18.36 -2.99
CA LYS A 11 -9.26 -19.57 -3.78
C LYS A 11 -9.64 -19.44 -5.27
N THR A 12 -10.58 -18.55 -5.58
CA THR A 12 -11.02 -18.23 -6.95
C THR A 12 -10.22 -17.12 -7.62
N GLY A 13 -9.17 -16.59 -6.97
CA GLY A 13 -8.28 -15.57 -7.51
C GLY A 13 -8.72 -14.11 -7.29
N LYS A 14 -9.89 -13.87 -6.69
CA LYS A 14 -10.39 -12.52 -6.40
C LYS A 14 -9.58 -11.88 -5.29
N ILE A 15 -9.11 -10.65 -5.49
CA ILE A 15 -8.41 -9.88 -4.46
C ILE A 15 -9.41 -9.51 -3.35
N ILE A 16 -9.13 -9.94 -2.12
CA ILE A 16 -9.94 -9.65 -0.93
C ILE A 16 -9.41 -8.41 -0.22
N ASN A 17 -8.08 -8.32 -0.13
CA ASN A 17 -7.44 -7.27 0.64
C ASN A 17 -6.04 -7.01 0.10
N VAL A 18 -5.65 -5.75 0.06
CA VAL A 18 -4.27 -5.34 -0.25
C VAL A 18 -3.84 -4.38 0.84
N LYS A 19 -2.81 -4.76 1.59
CA LYS A 19 -2.28 -3.93 2.66
C LYS A 19 -0.80 -3.62 2.39
N PRO A 20 -0.40 -2.35 2.36
CA PRO A 20 1.02 -2.00 2.30
C PRO A 20 1.74 -2.36 3.60
N GLU A 21 3.02 -2.70 3.49
CA GLU A 21 3.87 -3.00 4.65
C GLU A 21 4.21 -1.73 5.43
N TYR A 22 3.99 -1.77 6.75
CA TYR A 22 4.14 -0.62 7.62
C TYR A 22 5.58 -0.07 7.64
N GLU A 23 6.58 -0.95 7.64
CA GLU A 23 7.98 -0.54 7.69
C GLU A 23 8.39 0.28 6.46
N ASP A 24 7.89 -0.09 5.28
CA ASP A 24 8.22 0.61 4.04
C ASP A 24 7.58 2.00 4.06
N LEU A 25 6.32 2.11 4.49
CA LEU A 25 5.65 3.40 4.66
C LEU A 25 6.37 4.29 5.69
N ARG A 26 6.87 3.70 6.78
CA ARG A 26 7.62 4.40 7.82
C ARG A 26 8.95 4.95 7.28
N LYS A 27 9.72 4.14 6.56
CA LYS A 27 10.99 4.59 5.95
C LYS A 27 10.76 5.75 4.98
N ILE A 28 9.73 5.65 4.14
CA ILE A 28 9.36 6.73 3.20
C ILE A 28 8.96 8.00 3.94
N SER A 29 8.18 7.86 5.02
CA SER A 29 7.76 8.98 5.86
C SER A 29 8.95 9.71 6.49
N GLU A 30 9.92 8.95 7.00
CA GLU A 30 11.14 9.48 7.62
C GLU A 30 12.07 10.14 6.58
N GLU A 31 12.28 9.49 5.43
CA GLU A 31 13.16 9.98 4.36
C GLU A 31 12.62 11.25 3.68
N LEU A 32 11.30 11.32 3.46
CA LEU A 32 10.64 12.49 2.87
C LEU A 32 10.24 13.55 3.91
N ASN A 33 10.41 13.27 5.20
CA ASN A 33 9.97 14.14 6.31
C ASN A 33 8.49 14.55 6.20
N ILE A 34 7.63 13.61 5.80
CA ILE A 34 6.18 13.82 5.71
C ILE A 34 5.43 12.89 6.65
N PRO A 35 4.24 13.27 7.16
CA PRO A 35 3.47 12.40 8.04
C PRO A 35 3.12 11.06 7.39
N LEU A 36 3.27 9.97 8.15
CA LEU A 36 2.95 8.60 7.71
C LEU A 36 1.55 8.48 7.12
N ARG A 37 0.57 9.21 7.69
CA ARG A 37 -0.80 9.25 7.19
C ARG A 37 -0.91 9.76 5.74
N LYS A 38 -0.05 10.70 5.32
CA LYS A 38 0.00 11.18 3.93
C LYS A 38 0.58 10.11 3.00
N VAL A 39 1.64 9.43 3.43
CA VAL A 39 2.26 8.32 2.67
C VAL A 39 1.23 7.20 2.48
N LEU A 40 0.60 6.76 3.57
CA LEU A 40 -0.44 5.72 3.54
C LEU A 40 -1.57 6.10 2.58
N LYS A 41 -2.11 7.32 2.68
CA LYS A 41 -3.18 7.77 1.79
C LYS A 41 -2.77 7.71 0.32
N LYS A 42 -1.54 8.10 -0.01
CA LYS A 42 -1.04 8.08 -1.39
C LYS A 42 -0.89 6.66 -1.93
N VAL A 43 -0.41 5.75 -1.10
CA VAL A 43 -0.28 4.33 -1.46
C VAL A 43 -1.66 3.67 -1.60
N GLU A 44 -2.60 3.97 -0.70
CA GLU A 44 -3.99 3.49 -0.79
C GLU A 44 -4.70 3.98 -2.05
N GLU A 45 -4.48 5.23 -2.47
CA GLU A 45 -5.00 5.76 -3.74
C GLU A 45 -4.49 4.93 -4.92
N GLN A 46 -3.18 4.67 -5.00
CA GLN A 46 -2.59 3.85 -6.06
C GLN A 46 -3.08 2.40 -6.04
N LEU A 47 -3.30 1.83 -4.85
CA LEU A 47 -3.81 0.47 -4.69
C LEU A 47 -5.26 0.32 -5.16
N LYS A 48 -6.09 1.36 -5.01
CA LYS A 48 -7.47 1.34 -5.52
C LYS A 48 -7.52 1.26 -7.04
N ASP A 49 -6.63 1.99 -7.72
CA ASP A 49 -6.54 1.95 -9.18
C ASP A 49 -6.12 0.55 -9.67
N TYR A 50 -5.23 -0.12 -8.93
CA TYR A 50 -4.83 -1.50 -9.22
C TYR A 50 -5.93 -2.54 -8.99
N GLN A 51 -6.84 -2.31 -8.04
CA GLN A 51 -7.96 -3.22 -7.75
C GLN A 51 -9.11 -3.14 -8.77
N GLN A 52 -9.14 -2.09 -9.60
CA GLN A 52 -10.18 -1.86 -10.61
C GLN A 52 -9.78 -2.23 -12.05
N GLN A 53 -8.54 -2.67 -12.27
CA GLN A 53 -8.06 -3.24 -13.55
C GLN A 53 -8.24 -4.76 -13.57
#